data_AF-A0A5N9FZ43-F1
#
_entry.id   AF-A0A5N9FZ43-F1
#
_cell.length_a   1.000
_cell.length_b   1.000
_cell.length_c   1.000
_cell.angle_alpha   90.00
_cell.angle_beta   90.00
_cell.angle_gamma   90.00
#
_symmetry.space_group_name_H-M   'P 1'
#
loop_
_entity.id
_entity.type
_entity.pdbx_description
1 polymer ?
#
loop_
_entity_poly.entity_id
_entity_poly.type
_entity_poly.pdbx_seq_one_letter_code
_entity_poly.pdbx_strand_id
1 'polypeptide(L)'
;MASLNFFSLVVRRSFNDRHLILPILSGMLVATTLMSSAPMYLAALDQQGVRQTVDLTTRNKSENYLALEMFVSSMVLDEERIVRSDELIQQAVNLYWSEAISGLNRYLKTDGFSFYRSSESAIRDLEDGPVISLEGYFQSFQDMGREVDYIIGSPPASDFQYHPDGPLLEVSLSTDLAEELSIEYGDVLLGVPYPDSRIKLGVRVSGIFEPLDPYDPIWKDDIDRFLMPVIPKDEGSEVSDKWWEDQKYYLAFFISEEAMMNSIPLAYPGSMVEARWDQQINSLILREWTRAEIASSIDGLDGLLAKQIPGFQLRSGIILMLKEFKTQSFFSSIPLLLLFAVIGSSLLYFVFMISSYLMPARESD
;
A
#
# COMPACT_ATOMS: atom_id res chain seq x y z
N MET A 1 -21.90 37.90 -69.21
CA MET A 1 -21.49 37.97 -67.79
C MET A 1 -20.76 36.68 -67.47
N ALA A 2 -19.43 36.70 -67.48
CA ALA A 2 -18.64 35.52 -67.13
C ALA A 2 -18.60 35.39 -65.60
N SER A 3 -19.08 34.26 -65.07
CA SER A 3 -18.89 33.92 -63.67
C SER A 3 -17.38 33.74 -63.44
N LEU A 4 -16.74 34.78 -62.92
CA LEU A 4 -15.38 34.70 -62.42
C LEU A 4 -15.38 33.65 -61.31
N ASN A 5 -14.88 32.47 -61.64
CA ASN A 5 -14.84 31.33 -60.76
C ASN A 5 -13.85 31.67 -59.65
N PHE A 6 -14.36 32.12 -58.50
CA PHE A 6 -13.60 32.66 -57.36
C PHE A 6 -12.39 31.79 -57.00
N PHE A 7 -12.57 30.47 -57.10
CA PHE A 7 -11.53 29.46 -56.91
C PHE A 7 -10.33 29.61 -57.87
N SER A 8 -10.58 29.87 -59.15
CA SER A 8 -9.52 30.05 -60.15
C SER A 8 -8.68 31.31 -59.89
N LEU A 9 -9.32 32.35 -59.34
CA LEU A 9 -8.67 33.63 -59.04
C LEU A 9 -7.82 33.55 -57.77
N VAL A 10 -8.30 32.81 -56.76
CA VAL A 10 -7.54 32.50 -55.54
C VAL A 10 -6.32 31.60 -55.84
N VAL A 11 -6.48 30.57 -56.68
CA VAL A 11 -5.38 29.67 -57.05
C VAL A 11 -4.30 30.39 -57.88
N ARG A 12 -4.70 31.23 -58.84
CA ARG A 12 -3.76 31.98 -59.67
C ARG A 12 -2.99 33.04 -58.87
N ARG A 13 -3.64 33.66 -57.88
CA ARG A 13 -3.02 34.60 -56.94
C ARG A 13 -2.08 33.89 -55.96
N SER A 14 -2.43 32.69 -55.49
CA SER A 14 -1.54 31.86 -54.65
C SER A 14 -0.24 31.48 -55.35
N PHE A 15 -0.27 31.25 -56.66
CA PHE A 15 0.93 30.95 -57.44
C PHE A 15 1.80 32.19 -57.71
N ASN A 16 1.19 33.38 -57.86
CA ASN A 16 1.93 34.64 -58.01
C ASN A 16 2.62 35.07 -56.71
N ASP A 17 1.95 34.94 -55.56
CA ASP A 17 2.48 35.31 -54.24
C ASP A 17 3.15 34.13 -53.50
N ARG A 18 3.61 33.12 -54.24
CA ARG A 18 4.17 31.87 -53.69
C ARG A 18 5.31 32.10 -52.69
N HIS A 19 6.10 33.16 -52.86
CA HIS A 19 7.23 33.49 -51.99
C HIS A 19 6.79 33.99 -50.59
N LEU A 20 5.52 34.41 -50.45
CA LEU A 20 4.94 34.89 -49.20
C LEU A 20 4.02 33.85 -48.54
N ILE A 21 3.33 33.04 -49.35
CA ILE A 21 2.40 32.03 -48.86
C ILE A 21 3.13 30.79 -48.31
N LEU A 22 4.25 30.38 -48.92
CA LEU A 22 5.06 29.23 -48.46
C LEU A 22 5.59 29.40 -47.01
N PRO A 23 6.20 30.54 -46.65
CA PRO A 23 6.67 30.78 -45.28
C PRO A 23 5.53 30.75 -44.25
N ILE A 24 4.38 31.35 -44.57
CA ILE A 24 3.21 31.39 -43.67
C ILE A 24 2.66 29.98 -43.47
N LEU A 25 2.48 29.22 -44.56
CA LEU A 25 2.04 27.82 -44.47
C LEU A 25 3.04 26.99 -43.66
N SER A 26 4.35 27.13 -43.91
CA SER A 26 5.38 26.40 -43.17
C SER A 26 5.36 26.75 -41.67
N GLY A 27 5.23 28.03 -41.32
CA GLY A 27 5.14 28.48 -39.93
C GLY A 27 3.88 27.96 -39.24
N MET A 28 2.74 28.00 -39.93
CA MET A 28 1.47 27.49 -39.42
C MET A 28 1.51 25.97 -39.24
N LEU A 29 2.18 25.23 -40.13
CA LEU A 29 2.38 23.79 -40.02
C LEU A 29 3.24 23.46 -38.80
N VAL A 30 4.40 24.13 -38.64
CA VAL A 30 5.28 23.95 -37.47
C VAL A 30 4.57 24.29 -36.16
N ALA A 31 3.84 25.41 -36.10
CA ALA A 31 3.09 25.82 -34.92
C ALA A 31 2.01 24.79 -34.55
N THR A 32 1.28 24.29 -35.55
CA THR A 32 0.22 23.29 -35.36
C THR A 32 0.80 21.95 -34.90
N THR A 33 1.91 21.51 -35.50
CA THR A 33 2.62 20.30 -35.08
C THR A 33 3.11 20.41 -33.65
N LEU A 34 3.74 21.54 -33.27
CA LEU A 34 4.23 21.78 -31.92
C LEU A 34 3.10 21.81 -30.88
N MET A 35 2.01 22.52 -31.19
CA MET A 35 0.83 22.55 -30.32
C MET A 35 0.20 21.16 -30.17
N SER A 36 0.14 20.38 -31.24
CA SER A 36 -0.39 19.01 -31.21
C SER A 36 0.53 18.02 -30.49
N SER A 37 1.86 18.24 -30.51
CA SER A 37 2.83 17.35 -29.86
C SER A 37 3.08 17.66 -28.39
N ALA A 38 2.74 18.87 -27.93
CA ALA A 38 3.00 19.30 -26.56
C ALA A 38 2.38 18.36 -25.50
N PRO A 39 1.11 17.90 -25.62
CA PRO A 39 0.55 16.95 -24.67
C PRO A 39 1.30 15.62 -24.62
N MET A 40 1.69 15.08 -25.78
CA MET A 40 2.44 13.81 -25.85
C MET A 40 3.83 13.95 -25.21
N TYR A 41 4.52 15.06 -25.46
CA TYR A 41 5.83 15.30 -24.88
C TYR A 41 5.75 15.47 -23.35
N LEU A 42 4.75 16.19 -22.85
CA LEU A 42 4.52 16.34 -21.41
C LEU A 42 4.19 15.00 -20.74
N ALA A 43 3.35 14.16 -21.37
CA ALA A 43 3.06 12.82 -20.88
C ALA A 43 4.31 11.93 -20.83
N ALA A 44 5.14 11.97 -21.88
CA ALA A 44 6.39 11.22 -21.92
C ALA A 44 7.39 11.67 -20.84
N LEU A 45 7.49 12.98 -20.58
CA LEU A 45 8.31 13.49 -19.48
C LEU A 45 7.77 13.08 -18.10
N ASP A 46 6.46 13.11 -17.91
CA ASP A 46 5.83 12.70 -16.65
C ASP A 46 6.06 11.21 -16.39
N GLN A 47 5.85 10.36 -17.40
CA GLN A 47 6.14 8.92 -17.34
C GLN A 47 7.62 8.64 -17.09
N GLN A 48 8.54 9.36 -17.74
CA GLN A 48 9.98 9.23 -17.47
C GLN A 48 10.30 9.62 -16.03
N GLY A 49 9.64 10.66 -15.51
CA GLY A 49 9.72 11.10 -14.13
C GLY A 49 9.29 10.02 -13.14
N VAL A 50 8.08 9.47 -13.33
CA VAL A 50 7.54 8.35 -12.55
C VAL A 50 8.49 7.16 -12.58
N ARG A 51 8.93 6.74 -13.77
CA ARG A 51 9.87 5.62 -13.93
C ARG A 51 11.13 5.82 -13.09
N GLN A 52 11.76 6.99 -13.18
CA GLN A 52 12.97 7.29 -12.43
C GLN A 52 12.71 7.26 -10.92
N THR A 53 11.58 7.78 -10.45
CA THR A 53 11.27 7.78 -9.03
C THR A 53 10.94 6.39 -8.51
N VAL A 54 10.16 5.59 -9.24
CA VAL A 54 9.92 4.18 -8.91
C VAL A 54 11.24 3.43 -8.81
N ASP A 55 12.13 3.58 -9.80
CA ASP A 55 13.47 2.98 -9.81
C ASP A 55 14.30 3.38 -8.56
N LEU A 56 14.29 4.66 -8.20
CA LEU A 56 15.03 5.16 -7.04
C LEU A 56 14.42 4.65 -5.73
N THR A 57 13.10 4.62 -5.62
CA THR A 57 12.38 4.15 -4.42
C THR A 57 12.63 2.67 -4.20
N THR A 58 12.45 1.84 -5.22
CA THR A 58 12.70 0.39 -5.12
C THR A 58 14.16 0.09 -4.77
N ARG A 59 15.13 0.85 -5.30
CA ARG A 59 16.55 0.66 -4.97
C ARG A 59 16.93 1.11 -3.56
N ASN A 60 16.37 2.22 -3.08
CA ASN A 60 16.77 2.82 -1.79
C ASN A 60 15.94 2.30 -0.60
N LYS A 61 14.76 1.74 -0.86
CA LYS A 61 13.83 1.20 0.13
C LYS A 61 13.64 -0.29 -0.15
N SER A 62 12.53 -0.65 -0.78
CA SER A 62 12.17 -2.01 -1.15
C SER A 62 11.01 -1.97 -2.15
N GLU A 63 10.64 -3.11 -2.71
CA GLU A 63 9.38 -3.24 -3.45
C GLU A 63 8.16 -3.09 -2.53
N ASN A 64 8.24 -3.60 -1.30
CA ASN A 64 7.18 -3.50 -0.29
C ASN A 64 6.84 -2.06 0.10
N TYR A 65 7.79 -1.13 -0.01
CA TYR A 65 7.50 0.29 0.21
C TYR A 65 6.45 0.84 -0.77
N LEU A 66 6.30 0.25 -1.95
CA LEU A 66 5.28 0.62 -2.94
C LEU A 66 3.93 -0.08 -2.71
N ALA A 67 3.86 -1.06 -1.81
CA ALA A 67 2.63 -1.79 -1.55
C ALA A 67 1.51 -0.86 -1.08
N LEU A 68 0.26 -1.26 -1.34
CA LEU A 68 -0.92 -0.58 -0.84
C LEU A 68 -1.36 -1.27 0.45
N GLU A 69 -1.02 -0.67 1.57
CA GLU A 69 -1.44 -1.12 2.89
C GLU A 69 -2.82 -0.54 3.20
N MET A 70 -3.84 -1.38 3.10
CA MET A 70 -5.23 -1.07 3.38
C MET A 70 -5.58 -1.66 4.74
N PHE A 71 -6.10 -0.88 5.69
CA PHE A 71 -6.39 -1.43 7.01
C PHE A 71 -7.53 -0.72 7.73
N VAL A 72 -8.10 -1.43 8.70
CA VAL A 72 -9.10 -0.96 9.66
C VAL A 72 -8.56 -1.29 11.04
N SER A 73 -8.22 -0.26 11.82
CA SER A 73 -7.57 -0.45 13.14
C SER A 73 -8.46 -1.13 14.19
N SER A 74 -9.78 -1.06 14.02
CA SER A 74 -10.73 -1.70 14.93
C SER A 74 -11.97 -2.10 14.16
N MET A 75 -12.03 -3.39 13.84
CA MET A 75 -13.13 -4.04 13.15
C MET A 75 -13.70 -5.11 14.08
N VAL A 76 -15.03 -5.26 14.12
CA VAL A 76 -15.63 -6.38 14.85
C VAL A 76 -15.16 -7.67 14.19
N LEU A 77 -14.60 -8.58 15.01
CA LEU A 77 -14.19 -9.91 14.58
C LEU A 77 -15.46 -10.73 14.29
N ASP A 78 -15.84 -10.74 13.02
CA ASP A 78 -17.05 -11.36 12.50
C ASP A 78 -16.77 -11.84 11.08
N GLU A 79 -17.05 -13.12 10.80
CA GLU A 79 -16.71 -13.76 9.53
C GLU A 79 -17.39 -13.07 8.34
N GLU A 80 -18.71 -12.81 8.43
CA GLU A 80 -19.47 -12.18 7.34
C GLU A 80 -18.88 -10.80 7.00
N ARG A 81 -18.56 -10.01 8.03
CA ARG A 81 -18.00 -8.67 7.85
C ARG A 81 -16.60 -8.71 7.24
N ILE A 82 -15.74 -9.66 7.67
CA ILE A 82 -14.37 -9.83 7.15
C ILE A 82 -14.42 -10.27 5.70
N VAL A 83 -15.18 -11.32 5.38
CA VAL A 83 -15.34 -11.83 4.01
C VAL A 83 -15.89 -10.76 3.08
N ARG A 84 -16.93 -10.03 3.51
CA ARG A 84 -17.48 -8.93 2.72
C ARG A 84 -16.44 -7.82 2.48
N SER A 85 -15.63 -7.49 3.48
CA SER A 85 -14.59 -6.46 3.32
C SER A 85 -13.51 -6.91 2.33
N ASP A 86 -13.17 -8.20 2.35
CA ASP A 86 -12.25 -8.84 1.41
C ASP A 86 -12.74 -8.71 -0.03
N GLU A 87 -14.01 -9.06 -0.28
CA GLU A 87 -14.64 -8.93 -1.59
C GLU A 87 -14.64 -7.48 -2.09
N LEU A 88 -14.94 -6.52 -1.22
CA LEU A 88 -14.94 -5.10 -1.57
C LEU A 88 -13.54 -4.59 -1.90
N ILE A 89 -12.54 -5.00 -1.12
CA ILE A 89 -11.13 -4.64 -1.36
C ILE A 89 -10.67 -5.21 -2.69
N GLN A 90 -10.91 -6.50 -2.95
CA GLN A 90 -10.50 -7.13 -4.20
C GLN A 90 -11.20 -6.50 -5.42
N GLN A 91 -12.49 -6.16 -5.30
CA GLN A 91 -13.22 -5.43 -6.36
C GLN A 91 -12.61 -4.05 -6.61
N ALA A 92 -12.30 -3.30 -5.55
CA ALA A 92 -11.75 -1.95 -5.66
C ALA A 92 -10.33 -1.97 -6.25
N VAL A 93 -9.49 -2.89 -5.79
CA VAL A 93 -8.14 -3.10 -6.31
C VAL A 93 -8.21 -3.49 -7.80
N ASN A 94 -9.06 -4.45 -8.18
CA ASN A 94 -9.21 -4.83 -9.58
C ASN A 94 -9.70 -3.66 -10.46
N LEU A 95 -10.58 -2.81 -9.93
CA LEU A 95 -11.10 -1.66 -10.68
C LEU A 95 -10.02 -0.61 -10.99
N TYR A 96 -9.12 -0.31 -10.04
CA TYR A 96 -8.19 0.80 -10.16
C TYR A 96 -6.72 0.39 -10.42
N TRP A 97 -6.37 -0.87 -10.15
CA TRP A 97 -4.99 -1.36 -10.13
C TRP A 97 -4.78 -2.70 -10.84
N SER A 98 -5.80 -3.26 -11.52
CA SER A 98 -5.76 -4.63 -12.09
C SER A 98 -4.52 -5.00 -12.89
N GLU A 99 -3.90 -4.05 -13.60
CA GLU A 99 -2.68 -4.32 -14.38
C GLU A 99 -1.42 -4.37 -13.51
N ALA A 100 -1.39 -3.66 -12.38
CA ALA A 100 -0.20 -3.41 -11.58
C ALA A 100 -0.13 -4.26 -10.30
N ILE A 101 -0.99 -5.26 -10.12
CA ILE A 101 -1.03 -6.11 -8.92
C ILE A 101 -0.29 -7.43 -9.09
N SER A 102 0.34 -7.92 -8.01
CA SER A 102 1.02 -9.22 -7.99
C SER A 102 0.46 -10.20 -6.94
N GLY A 103 -0.01 -9.71 -5.78
CA GLY A 103 -0.59 -10.55 -4.72
C GLY A 103 -1.29 -9.72 -3.64
N LEU A 104 -2.28 -10.31 -2.99
CA LEU A 104 -3.06 -9.71 -1.90
C LEU A 104 -2.96 -10.61 -0.69
N ASN A 105 -2.41 -10.10 0.41
CA ASN A 105 -2.31 -10.84 1.66
C ASN A 105 -3.15 -10.15 2.74
N ARG A 106 -4.04 -10.90 3.39
CA ARG A 106 -4.80 -10.42 4.55
C ARG A 106 -4.11 -10.83 5.85
N TYR A 107 -4.14 -9.91 6.81
CA TYR A 107 -3.66 -10.09 8.18
C TYR A 107 -4.75 -9.65 9.14
N LEU A 108 -4.93 -10.45 10.18
CA LEU A 108 -5.84 -10.19 11.28
C LEU A 108 -5.05 -10.23 12.58
N LYS A 109 -5.25 -9.25 13.45
CA LYS A 109 -4.61 -9.19 14.76
C LYS A 109 -5.60 -8.75 15.83
N THR A 110 -5.77 -9.52 16.90
CA THR A 110 -6.65 -9.13 18.01
C THR A 110 -6.05 -8.00 18.84
N ASP A 111 -6.92 -7.41 19.67
CA ASP A 111 -6.48 -6.66 20.84
C ASP A 111 -5.63 -7.55 21.79
N GLY A 112 -5.02 -6.90 22.79
CA GLY A 112 -4.12 -7.53 23.74
C GLY A 112 -4.81 -8.54 24.67
N PHE A 113 -4.08 -9.60 24.97
CA PHE A 113 -4.43 -10.64 25.95
C PHE A 113 -3.30 -10.80 26.96
N SER A 114 -3.67 -11.10 28.19
CA SER A 114 -2.74 -11.59 29.20
C SER A 114 -2.82 -13.11 29.25
N PHE A 115 -1.68 -13.77 29.05
CA PHE A 115 -1.54 -15.21 29.05
C PHE A 115 -0.86 -15.72 30.32
N TYR A 116 -1.45 -16.75 30.92
CA TYR A 116 -0.98 -17.37 32.14
C TYR A 116 -0.67 -18.84 31.86
N ARG A 117 0.50 -19.35 32.26
CA ARG A 117 0.80 -20.78 32.12
C ARG A 117 -0.22 -21.59 32.93
N SER A 118 -0.92 -22.50 32.26
CA SER A 118 -1.83 -23.42 32.93
C SER A 118 -0.99 -24.39 33.72
N SER A 119 -1.22 -24.46 35.02
CA SER A 119 -0.66 -25.51 35.83
C SER A 119 -1.73 -25.96 36.81
N GLU A 120 -1.72 -27.25 37.15
CA GLU A 120 -2.22 -27.70 38.44
C GLU A 120 -1.52 -26.97 39.63
N SER A 121 -0.55 -26.06 39.38
CA SER A 121 0.16 -25.18 40.33
C SER A 121 -0.41 -23.76 40.42
N ALA A 122 -1.21 -23.26 39.47
CA ALA A 122 -1.65 -21.86 39.46
C ALA A 122 -2.67 -21.55 40.58
N ILE A 123 -3.34 -22.59 41.11
CA ILE A 123 -4.19 -22.46 42.30
C ILE A 123 -3.34 -22.26 43.58
N ARG A 124 -2.06 -22.65 43.57
CA ARG A 124 -1.13 -22.43 44.71
C ARG A 124 -0.30 -21.16 44.58
N ASP A 125 0.00 -20.70 43.36
CA ASP A 125 0.77 -19.48 43.14
C ASP A 125 -0.06 -18.18 43.25
N LEU A 126 -1.38 -18.29 43.36
CA LEU A 126 -2.25 -17.16 43.73
C LEU A 126 -2.11 -16.74 45.20
N GLU A 127 -1.43 -17.54 46.04
CA GLU A 127 -1.32 -17.25 47.48
C GLU A 127 0.01 -16.60 47.92
N ASP A 128 1.10 -16.55 47.13
CA ASP A 128 2.34 -15.90 47.63
C ASP A 128 3.40 -15.41 46.61
N GLY A 129 3.08 -15.28 45.31
CA GLY A 129 4.01 -14.72 44.32
C GLY A 129 3.33 -13.82 43.27
N PRO A 130 4.03 -12.87 42.63
CA PRO A 130 3.46 -12.13 41.51
C PRO A 130 3.22 -13.10 40.36
N VAL A 131 1.95 -13.30 39.99
CA VAL A 131 1.58 -14.05 38.80
C VAL A 131 2.21 -13.36 37.59
N ILE A 132 3.20 -14.00 36.96
CA ILE A 132 3.85 -13.45 35.76
C ILE A 132 2.93 -13.73 34.57
N SER A 133 2.21 -12.71 34.11
CA SER A 133 1.50 -12.75 32.83
C SER A 133 2.47 -12.50 31.67
N LEU A 134 2.22 -13.15 30.54
CA LEU A 134 2.81 -12.80 29.26
C LEU A 134 1.76 -11.98 28.50
N GLU A 135 2.07 -10.72 28.21
CA GLU A 135 1.21 -9.89 27.37
C GLU A 135 1.40 -10.29 25.91
N GLY A 136 0.31 -10.41 25.16
CA GLY A 136 0.35 -10.91 23.80
C GLY A 136 -0.93 -10.67 23.04
N TYR A 137 -1.09 -11.33 21.91
CA TYR A 137 -2.27 -11.25 21.06
C TYR A 137 -2.33 -12.48 20.15
N PHE A 138 -3.50 -12.71 19.57
CA PHE A 138 -3.64 -13.65 18.47
C PHE A 138 -3.51 -12.90 17.15
N GLN A 139 -2.80 -13.51 16.20
CA GLN A 139 -2.74 -13.03 14.84
C GLN A 139 -2.90 -14.17 13.85
N SER A 140 -3.30 -13.83 12.64
CA SER A 140 -3.41 -14.74 11.53
C SER A 140 -3.11 -14.00 10.25
N PHE A 141 -2.59 -14.71 9.26
CA PHE A 141 -2.49 -14.19 7.92
C PHE A 141 -2.87 -15.26 6.91
N GLN A 142 -3.44 -14.81 5.80
CA GLN A 142 -3.92 -15.67 4.74
C GLN A 142 -2.79 -16.54 4.19
N ASP A 143 -3.10 -17.81 3.95
CA ASP A 143 -2.16 -18.79 3.39
C ASP A 143 -0.91 -19.07 4.25
N MET A 144 -0.93 -18.80 5.56
CA MET A 144 0.20 -19.07 6.48
C MET A 144 0.82 -20.45 6.31
N GLY A 145 0.03 -21.50 6.11
CA GLY A 145 0.53 -22.87 5.92
C GLY A 145 1.41 -23.07 4.67
N ARG A 146 1.48 -22.08 3.77
CA ARG A 146 2.33 -22.08 2.56
C ARG A 146 3.61 -21.27 2.73
N GLU A 147 3.70 -20.45 3.78
CA GLU A 147 4.77 -19.47 4.00
C GLU A 147 5.70 -19.85 5.16
N VAL A 148 5.34 -20.87 5.93
CA VAL A 148 6.11 -21.35 7.09
C VAL A 148 6.33 -22.85 7.03
N ASP A 149 7.45 -23.30 7.61
CA ASP A 149 7.74 -24.70 7.86
C ASP A 149 7.61 -24.99 9.36
N TYR A 150 6.89 -26.06 9.68
CA TYR A 150 6.67 -26.46 11.07
C TYR A 150 7.78 -27.41 11.52
N ILE A 151 8.76 -26.87 12.26
CA ILE A 151 9.90 -27.61 12.78
C ILE A 151 9.46 -28.61 13.86
N ILE A 152 8.50 -28.20 14.70
CA ILE A 152 7.92 -29.03 15.76
C ILE A 152 6.41 -28.94 15.69
N GLY A 153 5.73 -30.08 15.79
CA GLY A 153 4.27 -30.13 15.86
C GLY A 153 3.61 -30.01 14.49
N SER A 154 2.51 -29.26 14.42
CA SER A 154 1.68 -29.13 13.22
C SER A 154 0.98 -27.77 13.19
N PRO A 155 0.45 -27.35 12.02
CA PRO A 155 -0.35 -26.15 11.94
C PRO A 155 -1.54 -26.16 12.91
N PRO A 156 -1.91 -24.99 13.48
CA PRO A 156 -3.10 -24.86 14.30
C PRO A 156 -4.36 -25.37 13.59
N ALA A 157 -5.18 -26.15 14.28
CA ALA A 157 -6.48 -26.56 13.76
C ALA A 157 -7.40 -25.37 13.44
N SER A 158 -8.25 -25.53 12.43
CA SER A 158 -9.35 -24.61 12.09
C SER A 158 -10.51 -24.63 13.10
N ASP A 159 -10.69 -25.77 13.77
CA ASP A 159 -11.77 -25.97 14.73
C ASP A 159 -11.23 -25.85 16.16
N PHE A 160 -12.11 -25.54 17.11
CA PHE A 160 -11.77 -25.44 18.52
C PHE A 160 -12.44 -26.55 19.33
N GLN A 161 -11.77 -26.99 20.39
CA GLN A 161 -12.34 -27.99 21.29
C GLN A 161 -13.04 -27.30 22.45
N TYR A 162 -14.23 -27.77 22.83
CA TYR A 162 -14.90 -27.27 24.04
C TYR A 162 -14.22 -27.86 25.28
N HIS A 163 -13.72 -26.98 26.16
CA HIS A 163 -13.23 -27.33 27.49
C HIS A 163 -14.17 -26.74 28.56
N PRO A 164 -14.28 -27.32 29.77
CA PRO A 164 -15.16 -26.81 30.84
C PRO A 164 -14.96 -25.32 31.19
N ASP A 165 -13.76 -24.79 30.99
CA ASP A 165 -13.38 -23.40 31.34
C ASP A 165 -13.47 -22.41 30.16
N GLY A 166 -13.72 -22.90 28.95
CA GLY A 166 -13.76 -22.13 27.70
C GLY A 166 -13.29 -22.94 26.49
N PRO A 167 -13.31 -22.38 25.27
CA PRO A 167 -12.74 -23.06 24.11
C PRO A 167 -11.22 -23.22 24.26
N LEU A 168 -10.71 -24.38 23.84
CA LEU A 168 -9.29 -24.69 23.73
C LEU A 168 -8.86 -24.48 22.28
N LEU A 169 -8.00 -23.49 22.08
CA LEU A 169 -7.45 -23.08 20.80
C LEU A 169 -6.09 -23.71 20.58
N GLU A 170 -5.84 -24.16 19.37
CA GLU A 170 -4.48 -24.47 18.94
C GLU A 170 -3.83 -23.22 18.38
N VAL A 171 -2.58 -23.01 18.74
CA VAL A 171 -1.77 -21.89 18.26
C VAL A 171 -0.38 -22.36 17.88
N SER A 172 0.33 -21.50 17.16
CA SER A 172 1.72 -21.67 16.83
C SER A 172 2.49 -20.37 17.04
N LEU A 173 3.81 -20.45 17.11
CA LEU A 173 4.72 -19.31 17.25
C LEU A 173 6.05 -19.62 16.57
N SER A 174 6.85 -18.59 16.29
CA SER A 174 8.17 -18.77 15.69
C SER A 174 9.14 -19.45 16.66
N THR A 175 10.14 -20.15 16.12
CA THR A 175 11.22 -20.76 16.90
C THR A 175 11.88 -19.74 17.82
N ASP A 176 12.29 -18.58 17.30
CA ASP A 176 12.99 -17.57 18.09
C ASP A 176 12.15 -17.03 19.26
N LEU A 177 10.85 -16.80 19.03
CA LEU A 177 9.95 -16.33 20.09
C LEU A 177 9.70 -17.42 21.14
N ALA A 178 9.59 -18.68 20.71
CA ALA A 178 9.42 -19.82 21.59
C ALA A 178 10.62 -20.01 22.53
N GLU A 179 11.83 -19.91 21.99
CA GLU A 179 13.06 -19.98 22.77
C GLU A 179 13.17 -18.81 23.76
N GLU A 180 12.96 -17.58 23.29
CA GLU A 180 13.09 -16.36 24.10
C GLU A 180 12.10 -16.34 25.27
N LEU A 181 10.86 -16.80 25.06
CA LEU A 181 9.83 -16.84 26.10
C LEU A 181 9.78 -18.18 26.87
N SER A 182 10.66 -19.13 26.52
CA SER A 182 10.69 -20.49 27.06
C SER A 182 9.33 -21.19 26.98
N ILE A 183 8.70 -21.14 25.81
CA ILE A 183 7.42 -21.79 25.50
C ILE A 183 7.70 -23.04 24.68
N GLU A 184 7.20 -24.18 25.13
CA GLU A 184 7.44 -25.46 24.48
C GLU A 184 6.20 -25.97 23.72
N TYR A 185 6.44 -26.89 22.78
CA TYR A 185 5.35 -27.61 22.12
C TYR A 185 4.50 -28.37 23.16
N GLY A 186 3.19 -28.24 23.05
CA GLY A 186 2.23 -28.87 23.96
C GLY A 186 1.90 -28.04 25.21
N ASP A 187 2.60 -26.93 25.45
CA ASP A 187 2.27 -26.01 26.54
C ASP A 187 0.83 -25.52 26.41
N VAL A 188 0.14 -25.45 27.55
CA VAL A 188 -1.21 -24.90 27.64
C VAL A 188 -1.18 -23.64 28.47
N LEU A 189 -1.68 -22.54 27.90
CA LEU A 189 -1.83 -21.26 28.55
C LEU A 189 -3.32 -20.92 28.67
N LEU A 190 -3.63 -20.04 29.62
CA LEU A 190 -4.94 -19.44 29.80
C LEU A 190 -4.85 -17.99 29.37
N GLY A 191 -5.54 -17.64 28.28
CA GLY A 191 -5.65 -16.28 27.78
C GLY A 191 -6.90 -15.59 28.33
N VAL A 192 -6.75 -14.36 28.81
CA VAL A 192 -7.88 -13.47 29.13
C VAL A 192 -7.63 -12.08 28.56
N PRO A 193 -8.65 -11.43 27.97
CA PRO A 193 -8.51 -10.07 27.43
C PRO A 193 -8.46 -9.01 28.54
N TYR A 194 -9.03 -9.33 29.71
CA TYR A 194 -9.04 -8.48 30.89
C TYR A 194 -8.90 -9.35 32.15
N PRO A 195 -8.28 -8.86 33.24
CA PRO A 195 -8.10 -9.63 34.48
C PRO A 195 -9.39 -10.23 35.05
N ASP A 196 -10.52 -9.51 34.95
CA ASP A 196 -11.82 -9.92 35.52
C ASP A 196 -12.69 -10.76 34.56
N SER A 197 -12.11 -11.23 33.44
CA SER A 197 -12.85 -12.01 32.46
C SER A 197 -13.33 -13.35 33.04
N ARG A 198 -14.64 -13.63 32.92
CA ARG A 198 -15.25 -14.86 33.44
C ARG A 198 -14.93 -16.09 32.60
N ILE A 199 -14.75 -15.91 31.30
CA ILE A 199 -14.40 -16.97 30.35
C ILE A 199 -12.89 -16.90 30.16
N LYS A 200 -12.21 -18.04 30.23
CA LYS A 200 -10.77 -18.15 29.99
C LYS A 200 -10.55 -18.96 28.72
N LEU A 201 -9.77 -18.43 27.78
CA LEU A 201 -9.40 -19.19 26.59
C LEU A 201 -8.28 -20.16 26.96
N GLY A 202 -8.51 -21.45 26.77
CA GLY A 202 -7.41 -22.41 26.75
C GLY A 202 -6.63 -22.22 25.46
N VAL A 203 -5.31 -22.18 25.52
CA VAL A 203 -4.44 -21.98 24.36
C VAL A 203 -3.35 -23.03 24.41
N ARG A 204 -3.34 -23.97 23.46
CA ARG A 204 -2.34 -25.02 23.36
C ARG A 204 -1.38 -24.75 22.21
N VAL A 205 -0.09 -24.78 22.52
CA VAL A 205 0.96 -24.70 21.50
C VAL A 205 0.98 -26.00 20.71
N SER A 206 0.49 -25.92 19.48
CA SER A 206 0.37 -27.04 18.53
C SER A 206 1.51 -27.10 17.52
N GLY A 207 2.22 -25.98 17.32
CA GLY A 207 3.30 -25.91 16.35
C GLY A 207 4.32 -24.82 16.70
N ILE A 208 5.59 -25.10 16.39
CA ILE A 208 6.67 -24.11 16.36
C ILE A 208 7.21 -24.11 14.93
N PHE A 209 7.30 -22.92 14.34
CA PHE A 209 7.59 -22.77 12.92
C PHE A 209 8.77 -21.84 12.65
N GLU A 210 9.33 -21.98 11.45
CA GLU A 210 10.26 -21.04 10.85
C GLU A 210 9.70 -20.54 9.51
N PRO A 211 10.03 -19.30 9.10
CA PRO A 211 9.65 -18.80 7.78
C PRO A 211 10.33 -19.61 6.67
N LEU A 212 9.59 -19.98 5.62
CA LEU A 212 10.15 -20.68 4.45
C LEU A 212 11.10 -19.79 3.65
N ASP A 213 10.70 -18.54 3.42
CA ASP A 213 11.53 -17.50 2.84
C ASP A 213 11.51 -16.26 3.74
N PRO A 214 12.60 -15.97 4.47
CA PRO A 214 12.70 -14.79 5.33
C PRO A 214 12.62 -13.46 4.58
N TYR A 215 12.82 -13.46 3.25
CA TYR A 215 12.77 -12.27 2.41
C TYR A 215 11.42 -12.09 1.72
N ASP A 216 10.46 -12.98 1.99
CA ASP A 216 9.14 -12.86 1.38
C ASP A 216 8.48 -11.53 1.76
N PRO A 217 7.86 -10.82 0.79
CA PRO A 217 7.08 -9.61 1.01
C PRO A 217 6.09 -9.63 2.19
N ILE A 218 5.60 -10.81 2.55
CA ILE A 218 4.66 -11.02 3.65
C ILE A 218 5.23 -10.55 5.00
N TRP A 219 6.56 -10.56 5.15
CA TRP A 219 7.26 -10.14 6.37
C TRP A 219 7.58 -8.64 6.41
N LYS A 220 7.10 -7.84 5.45
CA LYS A 220 7.15 -6.36 5.47
C LYS A 220 8.57 -5.75 5.64
N ASP A 221 9.58 -6.39 5.06
CA ASP A 221 11.01 -6.03 5.19
C ASP A 221 11.59 -6.08 6.63
N ASP A 222 10.84 -6.53 7.63
CA ASP A 222 11.25 -6.57 9.04
C ASP A 222 10.65 -7.80 9.73
N ILE A 223 11.15 -8.97 9.33
CA ILE A 223 10.68 -10.26 9.83
C ILE A 223 10.89 -10.41 11.35
N ASP A 224 11.99 -9.87 11.87
CA ASP A 224 12.31 -9.92 13.29
C ASP A 224 11.23 -9.22 14.11
N ARG A 225 10.79 -8.02 13.70
CA ARG A 225 9.69 -7.34 14.40
C ARG A 225 8.34 -8.02 14.22
N PHE A 226 8.14 -8.72 13.10
CA PHE A 226 6.89 -9.43 12.82
C PHE A 226 6.75 -10.68 13.68
N LEU A 227 7.82 -11.47 13.80
CA LEU A 227 7.85 -12.73 14.55
C LEU A 227 8.23 -12.55 16.02
N MET A 228 9.03 -11.53 16.36
CA MET A 228 9.45 -11.19 17.72
C MET A 228 9.04 -9.75 18.08
N PRO A 229 7.72 -9.47 18.21
CA PRO A 229 7.22 -8.13 18.48
C PRO A 229 7.66 -7.64 19.87
N VAL A 230 8.29 -6.47 19.91
CA VAL A 230 8.84 -5.88 21.13
C VAL A 230 7.78 -5.07 21.88
N ILE A 231 7.75 -5.19 23.21
CA ILE A 231 6.98 -4.31 24.08
C ILE A 231 7.71 -2.96 24.19
N PRO A 232 7.09 -1.85 23.76
CA PRO A 232 7.68 -0.53 23.91
C PRO A 232 7.97 -0.23 25.39
N LYS A 233 9.13 0.36 25.68
CA LYS A 233 9.41 0.88 27.02
C LYS A 233 8.60 2.16 27.24
N ASP A 234 8.02 2.33 28.44
CA ASP A 234 7.25 3.53 28.78
C ASP A 234 8.09 4.80 28.59
N GLU A 235 7.48 5.84 28.00
CA GLU A 235 8.10 7.15 27.85
C GLU A 235 8.55 7.69 29.21
N GLY A 236 9.86 7.87 29.40
CA GLY A 236 10.46 8.33 30.66
C GLY A 236 11.23 7.26 31.44
N SER A 237 11.24 6.01 30.97
CA SER A 237 12.14 4.97 31.49
C SER A 237 13.61 5.34 31.21
N GLU A 238 14.50 5.25 32.20
CA GLU A 238 15.94 5.42 31.98
C GLU A 238 16.41 4.43 30.90
N VAL A 239 16.87 4.95 29.76
CA VAL A 239 17.45 4.13 28.69
C VAL A 239 18.80 3.65 29.20
N SER A 240 18.82 2.43 29.76
CA SER A 240 20.03 1.72 30.14
C SER A 240 21.00 1.65 28.95
N ASP A 241 22.31 1.76 29.22
CA ASP A 241 23.37 1.55 28.23
C ASP A 241 23.33 0.15 27.58
N LYS A 242 22.57 -0.80 28.17
CA LYS A 242 22.27 -2.14 27.67
C LYS A 242 20.79 -2.31 27.31
N TRP A 243 20.21 -1.33 26.63
CA TRP A 243 18.78 -1.31 26.29
C TRP A 243 18.30 -2.57 25.54
N TRP A 244 19.20 -3.29 24.86
CA TRP A 244 18.95 -4.56 24.15
C TRP A 244 18.92 -5.81 25.05
N GLU A 245 19.48 -5.79 26.27
CA GLU A 245 19.47 -6.95 27.19
C GLU A 245 18.16 -7.04 28.00
N ASP A 246 17.43 -5.93 28.17
CA ASP A 246 16.18 -5.86 28.93
C ASP A 246 14.94 -5.82 28.00
N GLN A 247 15.04 -6.37 26.80
CA GLN A 247 13.98 -6.32 25.82
C GLN A 247 12.88 -7.31 26.20
N LYS A 248 11.64 -6.82 26.29
CA LYS A 248 10.47 -7.67 26.53
C LYS A 248 9.72 -7.86 25.22
N TYR A 249 9.18 -9.05 25.01
CA TYR A 249 8.47 -9.41 23.79
C TYR A 249 6.99 -9.67 24.09
N TYR A 250 6.13 -9.26 23.17
CA TYR A 250 4.74 -9.70 23.17
C TYR A 250 4.68 -11.15 22.73
N LEU A 251 3.78 -11.91 23.35
CA LEU A 251 3.45 -13.25 22.90
C LEU A 251 2.54 -13.17 21.66
N ALA A 252 3.13 -13.31 20.48
CA ALA A 252 2.43 -13.32 19.20
C ALA A 252 2.03 -14.76 18.83
N PHE A 253 0.79 -15.13 19.13
CA PHE A 253 0.26 -16.43 18.76
C PHE A 253 -0.37 -16.40 17.38
N PHE A 254 0.11 -17.28 16.51
CA PHE A 254 -0.48 -17.54 15.21
C PHE A 254 -1.57 -18.59 15.34
N ILE A 255 -2.78 -18.25 14.91
CA ILE A 255 -3.96 -19.10 14.91
C ILE A 255 -4.52 -19.18 13.49
N SER A 256 -5.25 -20.24 13.17
CA SER A 256 -6.00 -20.31 11.90
C SER A 256 -7.07 -19.19 11.85
N GLU A 257 -7.28 -18.61 10.66
CA GLU A 257 -8.28 -17.54 10.47
C GLU A 257 -9.69 -18.01 10.87
N GLU A 258 -10.04 -19.24 10.52
CA GLU A 258 -11.33 -19.85 10.83
C GLU A 258 -11.53 -20.00 12.35
N ALA A 259 -10.53 -20.52 13.07
CA ALA A 259 -10.63 -20.60 14.53
C ALA A 259 -10.68 -19.21 15.16
N MET A 260 -9.91 -18.24 14.65
CA MET A 260 -9.93 -16.87 15.12
C MET A 260 -11.33 -16.25 15.01
N MET A 261 -11.96 -16.34 13.84
CA MET A 261 -13.27 -15.75 13.55
C MET A 261 -14.42 -16.49 14.25
N ASN A 262 -14.27 -17.76 14.58
CA ASN A 262 -15.35 -18.55 15.20
C ASN A 262 -15.24 -18.65 16.73
N SER A 263 -14.02 -18.82 17.25
CA SER A 263 -13.84 -19.16 18.67
C SER A 263 -13.72 -17.95 19.59
N ILE A 264 -13.02 -16.89 19.15
CA ILE A 264 -12.80 -15.70 19.96
C ILE A 264 -14.11 -14.91 20.13
N PRO A 265 -14.92 -14.65 19.07
CA PRO A 265 -16.21 -13.99 19.23
C PRO A 265 -17.22 -14.82 20.03
N LEU A 266 -17.10 -16.15 20.02
CA LEU A 266 -17.92 -17.03 20.84
C LEU A 266 -17.62 -16.87 22.33
N ALA A 267 -16.33 -16.78 22.69
CA ALA A 267 -15.90 -16.53 24.07
C ALA A 267 -16.10 -15.08 24.51
N TYR A 268 -15.85 -14.13 23.60
CA TYR A 268 -15.91 -12.69 23.84
C TYR A 268 -16.68 -11.97 22.73
N PRO A 269 -18.03 -11.95 22.82
CA PRO A 269 -18.85 -11.27 21.84
C PRO A 269 -18.48 -9.79 21.70
N GLY A 270 -18.30 -9.34 20.45
CA GLY A 270 -17.89 -7.97 20.15
C GLY A 270 -16.39 -7.73 20.25
N SER A 271 -15.56 -8.79 20.34
CA SER A 271 -14.11 -8.70 20.18
C SER A 271 -13.74 -7.96 18.90
N MET A 272 -12.69 -7.14 18.98
CA MET A 272 -12.20 -6.34 17.86
C MET A 272 -10.88 -6.91 17.32
N VAL A 273 -10.63 -6.60 16.05
CA VAL A 273 -9.43 -7.00 15.32
C VAL A 273 -8.92 -5.81 14.50
N GLU A 274 -7.60 -5.65 14.42
CA GLU A 274 -6.97 -4.91 13.35
C GLU A 274 -6.98 -5.81 12.10
N ALA A 275 -7.72 -5.38 11.08
CA ALA A 275 -7.76 -6.06 9.79
C ALA A 275 -6.92 -5.28 8.79
N ARG A 276 -6.00 -5.97 8.11
CA ARG A 276 -5.08 -5.37 7.14
C ARG A 276 -5.05 -6.22 5.88
N TRP A 277 -5.00 -5.54 4.75
CA TRP A 277 -4.83 -6.10 3.43
C TRP A 277 -3.63 -5.42 2.80
N ASP A 278 -2.62 -6.20 2.47
CA ASP A 278 -1.40 -5.74 1.86
C ASP A 278 -1.40 -6.14 0.39
N GLN A 279 -1.57 -5.16 -0.49
CA GLN A 279 -1.60 -5.38 -1.93
C GLN A 279 -0.23 -5.04 -2.52
N GLN A 280 0.46 -6.08 -2.97
CA GLN A 280 1.75 -5.95 -3.63
C GLN A 280 1.59 -5.35 -5.03
N ILE A 281 2.50 -4.43 -5.36
CA ILE A 281 2.48 -3.65 -6.60
C ILE A 281 3.67 -4.02 -7.47
N ASN A 282 3.38 -4.37 -8.72
CA ASN A 282 4.38 -4.64 -9.73
C ASN A 282 5.08 -3.33 -10.15
N SER A 283 6.29 -3.14 -9.64
CA SER A 283 7.10 -1.95 -9.91
C SER A 283 7.41 -1.76 -11.39
N LEU A 284 7.46 -2.83 -12.21
CA LEU A 284 7.74 -2.73 -13.64
C LEU A 284 6.56 -2.14 -14.42
N ILE A 285 5.34 -2.45 -14.01
CA ILE A 285 4.12 -1.95 -14.66
C ILE A 285 3.85 -0.52 -14.19
N LEU A 286 4.05 -0.24 -12.90
CA LEU A 286 3.87 1.10 -12.34
C LEU A 286 4.77 2.16 -13.02
N ARG A 287 5.95 1.78 -13.52
CA ARG A 287 6.86 2.66 -14.28
C ARG A 287 6.27 3.18 -15.59
N GLU A 288 5.28 2.49 -16.15
CA GLU A 288 4.65 2.88 -17.40
C GLU A 288 3.50 3.87 -17.19
N TRP A 289 3.07 4.06 -15.94
CA TRP A 289 1.96 4.94 -15.61
C TRP A 289 2.41 6.40 -15.50
N THR A 290 1.51 7.30 -15.83
CA THR A 290 1.65 8.73 -15.56
C THR A 290 1.28 9.04 -14.12
N ARG A 291 1.72 10.20 -13.63
CA ARG A 291 1.37 10.68 -12.29
C ARG A 291 -0.14 10.83 -12.12
N ALA A 292 -0.81 11.30 -13.18
CA ALA A 292 -2.25 11.52 -13.17
C ALA A 292 -3.02 10.20 -13.04
N GLU A 293 -2.57 9.15 -13.71
CA GLU A 293 -3.14 7.80 -13.59
C GLU A 293 -2.96 7.26 -12.18
N ILE A 294 -1.73 7.28 -11.64
CA ILE A 294 -1.46 6.80 -10.27
C ILE A 294 -2.30 7.57 -9.24
N ALA A 295 -2.33 8.91 -9.33
CA ALA A 295 -3.12 9.73 -8.41
C ALA A 295 -4.62 9.42 -8.51
N SER A 296 -5.15 9.30 -9.74
CA SER A 296 -6.57 8.96 -9.95
C SER A 296 -6.91 7.55 -9.43
N SER A 297 -6.00 6.58 -9.56
CA SER A 297 -6.20 5.22 -9.06
C SER A 297 -6.14 5.15 -7.53
N ILE A 298 -5.25 5.92 -6.88
CA ILE A 298 -5.22 6.05 -5.42
C ILE A 298 -6.51 6.70 -4.92
N ASP A 299 -6.86 7.87 -5.46
CA ASP A 299 -8.03 8.64 -5.02
C ASP A 299 -9.33 7.86 -5.26
N GLY A 300 -9.40 7.09 -6.36
CA GLY A 300 -10.51 6.21 -6.68
C GLY A 300 -10.64 5.04 -5.70
N LEU A 301 -9.53 4.37 -5.39
CA LEU A 301 -9.46 3.26 -4.44
C LEU A 301 -9.85 3.73 -3.03
N ASP A 302 -9.18 4.76 -2.52
CA ASP A 302 -9.44 5.32 -1.18
C ASP A 302 -10.87 5.86 -1.08
N GLY A 303 -11.31 6.64 -2.07
CA GLY A 303 -12.65 7.23 -2.09
C GLY A 303 -13.79 6.21 -2.20
N LEU A 304 -13.55 5.03 -2.78
CA LEU A 304 -14.52 3.94 -2.83
C LEU A 304 -14.54 3.16 -1.51
N LEU A 305 -13.38 2.75 -1.01
CA LEU A 305 -13.27 1.92 0.19
C LEU A 305 -13.62 2.70 1.46
N ALA A 306 -13.20 3.96 1.60
CA ALA A 306 -13.56 4.80 2.74
C ALA A 306 -15.08 5.03 2.89
N LYS A 307 -15.85 4.91 1.79
CA LYS A 307 -17.32 5.02 1.82
C LYS A 307 -18.00 3.71 2.19
N GLN A 308 -17.37 2.57 1.90
CA GLN A 308 -17.99 1.25 2.05
C GLN A 308 -17.52 0.52 3.32
N ILE A 309 -16.30 0.77 3.77
CA ILE A 309 -15.67 0.14 4.93
C ILE A 309 -15.42 1.22 6.00
N PRO A 310 -16.22 1.25 7.09
CA PRO A 310 -16.02 2.20 8.17
C PRO A 310 -14.65 2.05 8.83
N GLY A 311 -13.96 3.16 9.06
CA GLY A 311 -12.64 3.17 9.70
C GLY A 311 -11.48 2.75 8.79
N PHE A 312 -11.73 2.58 7.49
CA PHE A 312 -10.72 2.29 6.49
C PHE A 312 -9.66 3.38 6.40
N GLN A 313 -8.41 2.94 6.23
CA GLN A 313 -7.25 3.78 5.99
C GLN A 313 -6.38 3.14 4.90
N LEU A 314 -5.84 3.97 4.01
CA LEU A 314 -4.87 3.57 2.99
C LEU A 314 -3.51 4.21 3.28
N ARG A 315 -2.46 3.40 3.29
CA ARG A 315 -1.06 3.83 3.38
C ARG A 315 -0.27 3.21 2.24
N SER A 316 0.64 3.99 1.67
CA SER A 316 1.58 3.50 0.66
C SER A 316 2.72 4.49 0.48
N GLY A 317 3.92 3.99 0.22
CA GLY A 317 5.03 4.82 -0.22
C GLY A 317 4.78 5.51 -1.57
N ILE A 318 3.85 5.01 -2.40
CA ILE A 318 3.42 5.67 -3.64
C ILE A 318 2.79 7.04 -3.34
N ILE A 319 1.97 7.13 -2.28
CA ILE A 319 1.35 8.40 -1.87
C ILE A 319 2.42 9.43 -1.49
N LEU A 320 3.46 9.00 -0.76
CA LEU A 320 4.59 9.84 -0.38
C LEU A 320 5.42 10.25 -1.60
N MET A 321 5.68 9.30 -2.50
CA MET A 321 6.37 9.51 -3.77
C MET A 321 5.70 10.61 -4.60
N LEU A 322 4.37 10.52 -4.79
CA LEU A 322 3.60 11.51 -5.54
C LEU A 322 3.69 12.91 -4.92
N LYS A 323 3.69 12.98 -3.58
CA LYS A 323 3.81 14.23 -2.83
C LYS A 323 5.18 14.89 -3.03
N GLU A 324 6.25 14.11 -3.00
CA GLU A 324 7.62 14.57 -3.28
C GLU A 324 7.82 14.98 -4.74
N PHE A 325 7.17 14.29 -5.66
CA PHE A 325 7.25 14.61 -7.09
C PHE A 325 6.55 15.93 -7.43
N LYS A 326 5.42 16.22 -6.77
CA LYS A 326 4.68 17.48 -6.95
C LYS A 326 5.55 18.69 -6.66
N THR A 327 6.42 18.65 -5.66
CA THR A 327 7.32 19.78 -5.33
C THR A 327 8.48 19.94 -6.32
N GLN A 328 8.96 18.86 -6.95
CA GLN A 328 10.07 18.92 -7.93
C GLN A 328 9.62 19.23 -9.38
N SER A 329 8.50 18.66 -9.83
CA SER A 329 8.00 18.79 -11.21
C SER A 329 7.56 20.22 -11.60
N PHE A 330 7.12 21.05 -10.65
CA PHE A 330 6.81 22.45 -10.92
C PHE A 330 8.03 23.24 -11.42
N PHE A 331 9.24 22.90 -10.97
CA PHE A 331 10.45 23.63 -11.34
C PHE A 331 11.05 23.17 -12.68
N SER A 332 10.89 21.90 -13.05
CA SER A 332 11.40 21.37 -14.33
C SER A 332 10.54 21.75 -15.55
N SER A 333 9.28 22.13 -15.34
CA SER A 333 8.34 22.53 -16.39
C SER A 333 8.52 23.99 -16.87
N ILE A 334 9.14 24.85 -16.05
CA ILE A 334 9.32 26.29 -16.32
C ILE A 334 10.19 26.56 -17.57
N PRO A 335 11.36 25.91 -17.75
CA PRO A 335 12.18 26.13 -18.94
C PRO A 335 11.48 25.74 -20.25
N LEU A 336 10.61 24.72 -20.21
CA LEU A 336 9.85 24.23 -21.36
C LEU A 336 8.75 25.20 -21.77
N LEU A 337 7.99 25.71 -20.80
CA LEU A 337 7.00 26.76 -21.04
C LEU A 337 7.64 28.03 -21.58
N LEU A 338 8.83 28.39 -21.06
CA LEU A 338 9.63 29.49 -21.59
C LEU A 338 10.04 29.22 -23.05
N LEU A 339 10.49 28.02 -23.37
CA LEU A 339 10.93 27.66 -24.72
C LEU A 339 9.74 27.68 -25.71
N PHE A 340 8.58 27.17 -25.32
CA PHE A 340 7.34 27.32 -26.09
C PHE A 340 6.91 28.77 -26.27
N ALA A 341 7.00 29.60 -25.21
CA ALA A 341 6.69 31.02 -25.29
C ALA A 341 7.65 31.77 -26.22
N VAL A 342 8.94 31.45 -26.19
CA VAL A 342 9.96 32.05 -27.07
C VAL A 342 9.72 31.64 -28.53
N ILE A 343 9.47 30.35 -28.79
CA ILE A 343 9.17 29.88 -30.14
C ILE A 343 7.89 30.56 -30.66
N GLY A 344 6.81 30.55 -29.87
CA GLY A 344 5.54 31.18 -30.22
C GLY A 344 5.69 32.69 -30.47
N SER A 345 6.44 33.39 -29.63
CA SER A 345 6.75 34.81 -29.79
C SER A 345 7.56 35.08 -31.07
N SER A 346 8.57 34.25 -31.38
CA SER A 346 9.34 34.39 -32.62
C SER A 346 8.48 34.19 -33.86
N LEU A 347 7.49 33.28 -33.79
CA LEU A 347 6.57 32.97 -34.87
C LEU A 347 5.58 34.12 -35.10
N LEU A 348 5.04 34.68 -34.02
CA LEU A 348 4.23 35.90 -34.03
C LEU A 348 4.99 37.09 -34.62
N TYR A 349 6.24 37.27 -34.20
CA TYR A 349 7.11 38.30 -34.74
C TYR A 349 7.34 38.12 -36.25
N PHE A 350 7.58 36.88 -36.71
CA PHE A 350 7.73 36.57 -38.14
C PHE A 350 6.47 36.90 -38.94
N VAL A 351 5.30 36.53 -38.43
CA VAL A 351 4.01 36.85 -39.06
C VAL A 351 3.80 38.36 -39.15
N PHE A 352 4.11 39.09 -38.07
CA PHE A 352 3.98 40.54 -38.02
C PHE A 352 4.95 41.23 -39.01
N MET A 353 6.20 40.75 -39.07
CA MET A 353 7.21 41.26 -39.98
C MET A 353 6.79 41.05 -41.44
N ILE A 354 6.31 39.86 -41.80
CA ILE A 354 5.80 39.56 -43.15
C ILE A 354 4.59 40.43 -43.48
N SER A 355 3.64 40.60 -42.56
CA SER A 355 2.47 41.46 -42.75
C SER A 355 2.86 42.94 -42.93
N SER A 356 3.87 43.41 -42.19
CA SER A 356 4.39 44.78 -42.29
C SER A 356 5.19 45.00 -43.58
N TYR A 357 5.88 44.00 -44.11
CA TYR A 357 6.60 44.10 -45.39
C TYR A 357 5.67 43.99 -46.61
N LEU A 358 4.52 43.34 -46.47
CA LEU A 358 3.47 43.26 -47.48
C LEU A 358 2.68 44.56 -47.64
N MET A 359 2.73 45.46 -46.66
CA MET A 359 1.92 46.69 -46.65
C MET A 359 2.50 47.80 -47.57
N PRO A 360 3.83 48.04 -47.65
CA PRO A 360 4.42 48.97 -48.62
C PRO A 360 4.37 48.48 -50.07
N ALA A 361 4.36 47.15 -50.29
CA ALA A 361 4.26 46.57 -51.64
C ALA A 361 2.88 46.76 -52.29
N ARG A 362 1.88 47.26 -51.52
CA ARG A 362 0.57 47.65 -52.03
C ARG A 362 0.44 49.14 -52.38
N GLU A 363 1.42 49.98 -52.05
CA GLU A 363 1.41 51.41 -52.38
C GLU A 363 2.18 51.73 -53.68
N SER A 364 2.84 50.73 -54.29
CA SER A 364 3.61 50.91 -55.53
C SER A 364 2.99 50.27 -56.77
N ASP A 365 1.75 49.79 -56.68
CA ASP A 365 0.85 49.47 -57.80
C ASP A 365 -0.34 50.44 -57.74
#